data_AF-T2GCP3-F1
#
_entry.id   AF-T2GCP3-F1
#
_cell.length_a   1.000
_cell.length_b   1.000
_cell.length_c   1.000
_cell.angle_alpha   90.00
_cell.angle_beta   90.00
_cell.angle_gamma   90.00
#
_symmetry.space_group_name_H-M   'P 1'
#
loop_
_entity.id
_entity.type
_entity.pdbx_description
1 polymer ?
#
loop_
_entity_poly.entity_id
_entity_poly.type
_entity_poly.pdbx_seq_one_letter_code
_entity_poly.pdbx_strand_id
1 'polypeptide(L)'
;MSPTPPMSPKPSTVVAPRLRRITMDLGDCSACEACTSLAPDVFGWDENTERPRLLKELVPQDQAQEVISFCPQDCISFDDEECQDV
;
A
#
# COMPACT_ATOMS: atom_id res chain seq x y z
N MET A 1 5.57 -12.39 24.68
CA MET A 1 5.11 -10.99 24.73
C MET A 1 5.60 -10.34 23.44
N SER A 2 4.72 -9.94 22.54
CA SER A 2 5.09 -9.15 21.36
C SER A 2 4.29 -7.85 21.44
N PRO A 3 4.96 -6.68 21.52
CA PRO A 3 4.31 -5.39 21.71
C PRO A 3 3.49 -5.04 20.47
N THR A 4 2.20 -4.78 20.65
CA THR A 4 1.35 -4.17 19.62
C THR A 4 1.82 -2.72 19.45
N PRO A 5 2.38 -2.32 18.29
CA PRO A 5 2.73 -0.92 18.06
C PRO A 5 1.46 -0.05 17.98
N PRO A 6 1.48 1.18 18.50
CA PRO A 6 0.34 2.09 18.47
C PRO A 6 0.15 2.66 17.06
N MET A 7 -0.89 2.24 16.34
CA MET A 7 -1.29 2.85 15.07
C MET A 7 -2.25 4.00 15.35
N SER A 8 -1.69 5.18 15.57
CA SER A 8 -2.45 6.44 15.56
C SER A 8 -2.82 6.84 14.12
N PRO A 9 -3.94 7.57 13.91
CA PRO A 9 -4.70 7.56 12.67
C PRO A 9 -4.38 8.69 11.66
N LYS A 10 -4.55 8.36 10.36
CA LYS A 10 -4.81 9.15 9.12
C LYS A 10 -4.08 10.48 8.86
N PRO A 11 -3.76 10.71 7.56
CA PRO A 11 -4.14 11.95 6.91
C PRO A 11 -4.94 11.72 5.62
N SER A 12 -6.23 12.06 5.69
CA SER A 12 -6.90 12.73 4.57
C SER A 12 -6.17 14.06 4.34
N THR A 13 -5.23 14.16 3.39
CA THR A 13 -4.77 15.49 2.97
C THR A 13 -4.25 15.50 1.54
N VAL A 14 -5.06 16.16 0.72
CA VAL A 14 -4.77 16.80 -0.56
C VAL A 14 -3.33 17.33 -0.63
N VAL A 15 -2.43 16.55 -1.22
CA VAL A 15 -1.13 17.01 -1.73
C VAL A 15 -1.07 16.65 -3.21
N ALA A 16 -0.73 17.61 -4.07
CA ALA A 16 -0.72 17.47 -5.53
C ALA A 16 0.06 16.20 -5.95
N PRO A 17 -0.52 15.30 -6.77
CA PRO A 17 -0.06 13.91 -6.75
C PRO A 17 1.13 13.72 -7.70
N ARG A 18 2.30 13.44 -7.13
CA ARG A 18 3.28 12.61 -7.83
C ARG A 18 2.74 11.19 -7.81
N LEU A 19 2.00 10.84 -8.86
CA LEU A 19 1.46 9.50 -9.02
C LEU A 19 2.61 8.53 -9.28
N ARG A 20 2.64 7.43 -8.53
CA ARG A 20 3.54 6.31 -8.67
C ARG A 20 2.73 5.09 -9.04
N ARG A 21 3.30 4.24 -9.89
CA ARG A 21 2.71 2.94 -10.20
C ARG A 21 3.06 1.98 -9.06
N ILE A 22 2.08 1.49 -8.33
CA ILE A 22 2.23 0.43 -7.34
C ILE A 22 1.95 -0.95 -7.94
N THR A 23 2.69 -1.93 -7.46
CA THR A 23 2.54 -3.35 -7.72
C THR A 23 2.44 -4.08 -6.39
N MET A 24 1.63 -5.12 -6.36
CA MET A 24 1.38 -5.95 -5.19
C MET A 24 1.69 -7.40 -5.54
N ASP A 25 2.47 -8.05 -4.70
CA ASP A 25 2.70 -9.49 -4.74
C ASP A 25 1.87 -10.19 -3.65
N LEU A 26 1.07 -11.17 -4.06
CA LEU A 26 0.19 -11.93 -3.16
C LEU A 26 0.81 -13.27 -2.73
N GLY A 27 2.05 -13.57 -3.12
CA GLY A 27 2.71 -14.85 -2.86
C GLY A 27 2.89 -15.12 -1.36
N ASP A 28 3.38 -14.11 -0.62
CA ASP A 28 3.60 -14.17 0.83
C ASP A 28 2.63 -13.26 1.62
N CYS A 29 1.59 -12.76 0.97
CA CYS A 29 0.65 -11.86 1.61
C CYS A 29 -0.14 -12.57 2.71
N SER A 30 0.00 -12.09 3.94
CA SER A 30 -0.72 -12.57 5.13
C SER A 30 -2.17 -12.11 5.23
N ALA A 31 -2.68 -11.42 4.19
CA ALA A 31 -4.05 -10.90 4.12
C ALA A 31 -4.44 -10.07 5.35
N CYS A 32 -3.52 -9.21 5.82
CA CYS A 32 -3.70 -8.41 7.04
C CYS A 32 -4.67 -7.22 6.91
N GLU A 33 -5.25 -6.99 5.72
CA GLU A 33 -6.22 -5.92 5.45
C GLU A 33 -5.71 -4.49 5.71
N ALA A 34 -4.42 -4.30 5.96
CA ALA A 34 -3.84 -2.98 6.23
C ALA A 34 -3.93 -2.08 4.99
N CYS A 35 -3.60 -2.60 3.81
CA CYS A 35 -3.60 -1.83 2.56
C CYS A 35 -4.99 -1.36 2.13
N THR A 36 -6.02 -2.19 2.30
CA THR A 36 -7.42 -1.85 2.02
C THR A 36 -7.99 -0.87 3.05
N SER A 37 -7.54 -0.93 4.30
CA SER A 37 -7.92 0.03 5.35
C SER A 37 -7.28 1.42 5.15
N LEU A 38 -6.02 1.45 4.68
CA LEU A 38 -5.29 2.69 4.39
C LEU A 38 -5.78 3.35 3.11
N ALA A 39 -5.89 2.58 2.03
CA ALA A 39 -6.25 3.08 0.71
C ALA A 39 -7.35 2.22 0.05
N PRO A 40 -8.61 2.28 0.52
CA PRO A 40 -9.72 1.49 -0.01
C PRO A 40 -10.13 1.87 -1.45
N ASP A 41 -9.73 3.05 -1.91
CA ASP A 41 -9.97 3.50 -3.29
C ASP A 41 -8.96 2.90 -4.29
N VAL A 42 -7.88 2.32 -3.77
CA VAL A 42 -6.75 1.75 -4.52
C VAL A 42 -6.71 0.24 -4.36
N PHE A 43 -6.82 -0.23 -3.13
CA PHE A 43 -6.84 -1.65 -2.79
C PHE A 43 -8.26 -2.03 -2.44
N GLY A 44 -8.80 -2.99 -3.18
CA GLY A 44 -10.08 -3.62 -2.89
C GLY A 44 -9.87 -4.88 -2.08
N TRP A 45 -10.88 -5.27 -1.32
CA TRP A 45 -10.92 -6.59 -0.71
C TRP A 45 -11.75 -7.52 -1.58
N ASP A 46 -11.25 -8.73 -1.81
CA ASP A 46 -11.96 -9.77 -2.53
C ASP A 46 -12.45 -10.84 -1.53
N GLU A 47 -13.75 -10.83 -1.23
CA GLU A 47 -14.34 -11.76 -0.26
C GLU A 47 -14.31 -13.21 -0.74
N ASN A 48 -14.15 -13.46 -2.05
CA ASN A 48 -14.15 -14.82 -2.59
C ASN A 48 -12.80 -15.50 -2.38
N THR A 49 -11.73 -14.75 -2.60
CA THR A 49 -10.35 -15.23 -2.44
C THR A 49 -9.77 -14.93 -1.06
N GLU A 50 -10.46 -14.12 -0.25
CA GLU A 50 -9.97 -13.60 1.03
C GLU A 50 -8.59 -12.95 0.86
N ARG A 51 -8.43 -12.18 -0.22
CA ARG A 51 -7.19 -11.51 -0.59
C ARG A 51 -7.44 -10.06 -0.99
N PRO A 52 -6.50 -9.15 -0.71
CA PRO A 52 -6.54 -7.83 -1.28
C PRO A 52 -6.29 -7.90 -2.79
N ARG A 53 -6.97 -7.03 -3.55
CA ARG A 53 -6.81 -6.89 -5.00
C ARG A 53 -6.53 -5.43 -5.37
N LEU A 54 -5.71 -5.22 -6.39
CA LEU A 54 -5.36 -3.88 -6.84
C LEU A 54 -6.47 -3.36 -7.74
N LEU A 55 -7.16 -2.30 -7.31
CA LEU A 55 -8.17 -1.59 -8.11
C LEU A 55 -7.53 -0.51 -8.98
N LYS A 56 -6.51 0.17 -8.45
CA LYS A 56 -5.75 1.21 -9.15
C LYS A 56 -4.26 0.98 -8.98
N GLU A 57 -3.56 0.92 -10.11
CA GLU A 57 -2.11 0.86 -10.15
C GLU A 57 -1.46 2.23 -9.91
N LEU A 58 -2.15 3.33 -10.14
CA LEU A 58 -1.62 4.68 -9.97
C LEU A 58 -2.10 5.31 -8.67
N VAL A 59 -1.17 5.63 -7.77
CA VAL A 59 -1.46 6.25 -6.47
C VAL A 59 -0.51 7.39 -6.17
N PRO A 60 -0.90 8.37 -5.33
CA PRO A 60 0.04 9.38 -4.86
C PRO A 60 1.23 8.72 -4.14
N GLN A 61 2.44 9.23 -4.35
CA GLN A 61 3.65 8.76 -3.67
C GLN A 61 3.48 8.69 -2.14
N ASP A 62 2.82 9.68 -1.55
CA ASP A 62 2.57 9.75 -0.10
C ASP A 62 1.75 8.54 0.38
N GLN A 63 0.69 8.21 -0.37
CA GLN A 63 -0.13 7.03 -0.15
C GLN A 63 0.68 5.74 -0.33
N ALA A 64 1.47 5.63 -1.41
CA ALA A 64 2.32 4.46 -1.65
C ALA A 64 3.31 4.23 -0.50
N GLN A 65 3.98 5.29 -0.04
CA GLN A 65 4.94 5.22 1.06
C GLN A 65 4.26 4.82 2.38
N GLU A 66 3.05 5.30 2.61
CA GLU A 66 2.24 4.92 3.78
C GLU A 66 1.93 3.42 3.72
N VAL A 67 1.28 2.91 2.67
CA VAL A 67 0.94 1.47 2.60
C VAL A 67 2.16 0.56 2.67
N ILE A 68 3.30 0.95 2.10
CA ILE A 68 4.56 0.18 2.22
C ILE A 68 5.05 0.17 3.67
N SER A 69 5.10 1.32 4.34
CA SER A 69 5.53 1.42 5.73
C SER A 69 4.65 0.62 6.70
N PHE A 70 3.39 0.40 6.33
CA PHE A 70 2.43 -0.37 7.11
C PHE A 70 2.38 -1.86 6.73
N CYS A 71 3.00 -2.26 5.62
CA CYS A 71 3.01 -3.66 5.21
C CYS A 71 4.18 -4.40 5.90
N PRO A 72 3.93 -5.27 6.89
CA PRO A 72 5.00 -5.96 7.61
C PRO A 72 5.73 -7.01 6.77
N GLN A 73 5.19 -7.37 5.61
CA GLN A 73 5.75 -8.35 4.69
C GLN A 73 6.30 -7.71 3.42
N ASP A 74 6.26 -6.38 3.32
CA ASP A 74 6.76 -5.65 2.15
C ASP A 74 6.15 -6.17 0.83
N CYS A 75 4.88 -6.59 0.85
CA CYS A 75 4.18 -7.17 -0.31
C CYS A 75 3.84 -6.12 -1.38
N ILE A 76 4.10 -4.85 -1.11
CA ILE A 76 3.70 -3.71 -1.94
C ILE A 76 4.98 -2.98 -2.31
N SER A 77 5.16 -2.69 -3.58
CA SER A 77 6.27 -1.89 -4.08
C SER A 77 5.71 -0.87 -5.05
N PHE A 78 6.32 0.31 -5.14
CA PHE A 78 6.06 1.22 -6.24
C PHE A 78 7.26 1.29 -7.16
N ASP A 79 6.99 1.40 -8.43
CA ASP A 79 8.00 1.71 -9.41
C ASP A 79 8.37 3.20 -9.26
N ASP A 80 9.54 3.43 -8.69
CA ASP A 80 10.32 4.57 -9.06
C ASP A 80 11.17 4.17 -10.27
N GLU A 81 10.73 4.55 -11.45
CA GLU A 81 11.68 4.91 -12.51
C GLU A 81 12.58 6.06 -11.98
N GLU A 82 13.43 5.83 -10.97
CA GLU A 82 14.51 6.72 -10.63
C GLU A 82 15.54 6.59 -11.75
N CYS A 83 15.71 7.72 -12.42
CA CYS A 83 16.86 8.09 -13.24
C CYS A 83 18.13 7.50 -12.62
N GLN A 84 18.53 6.32 -13.12
CA GLN A 84 19.80 5.74 -12.78
C GLN A 84 20.87 6.73 -13.26
N ASP A 85 21.51 7.40 -12.30
CA ASP A 85 22.66 8.26 -12.56
C ASP A 85 23.74 7.42 -13.27
N VAL A 86 24.30 8.05 -14.29
CA VAL A 86 25.22 7.57 -15.35
C VAL A 86 26.44 6.77 -14.88
#